data_AF-A0A4V6KPQ5-F1
#
_entry.id   AF-A0A4V6KPQ5-F1
#
_cell.length_a   1.000
_cell.length_b   1.000
_cell.length_c   1.000
_cell.angle_alpha   90.00
_cell.angle_beta   90.00
_cell.angle_gamma   90.00
#
_symmetry.space_group_name_H-M   'P 1'
#
loop_
_entity.id
_entity.type
_entity.pdbx_description
1 polymer ?
#
loop_
_entity_poly.entity_id
_entity_poly.type
_entity_poly.pdbx_seq_one_letter_code
_entity_poly.pdbx_strand_id
1 'polypeptide(L)'
;MTKEELINELSKPEVQVIVFGILAIRIIVWLLFANTIRKTLNLVAVENRLMTPGQSWLVAVPLVNIYWNFQVASRLRDSLINEFYDRKIAVEENPTFKKGSLYAWVYLVTNIPMPFSISGLLAVMHFVTLANYWFNINANRRILEEHNKFREKEVVIDHEN
;
A
#
# COMPACT_ATOMS: atom_id res chain seq x y z
N MET A 1 -27.36 14.95 22.33
CA MET A 1 -26.52 14.03 23.11
C MET A 1 -25.52 14.85 23.88
N THR A 2 -25.64 14.88 25.20
CA THR A 2 -24.70 15.56 26.10
C THR A 2 -23.38 14.77 26.14
N LYS A 3 -22.28 15.42 26.57
CA LYS A 3 -20.96 14.74 26.65
C LYS A 3 -21.01 13.50 27.55
N GLU A 4 -21.80 13.55 28.62
CA GLU A 4 -21.97 12.46 29.58
C GLU A 4 -22.73 11.28 28.98
N GLU A 5 -23.80 11.55 28.22
CA GLU A 5 -24.52 10.53 27.46
C GLU A 5 -23.60 9.83 26.46
N LEU A 6 -22.75 10.58 25.75
CA LEU A 6 -21.79 10.00 24.79
C LEU A 6 -20.77 9.08 25.48
N ILE A 7 -20.22 9.49 26.62
CA ILE A 7 -19.25 8.69 27.39
C ILE A 7 -19.91 7.41 27.91
N ASN A 8 -21.14 7.51 28.42
CA ASN A 8 -21.87 6.36 28.90
C ASN A 8 -22.17 5.36 27.77
N GLU A 9 -22.55 5.86 26.59
CA GLU A 9 -22.78 5.03 25.40
C GLU A 9 -21.48 4.36 24.90
N LEU A 10 -20.37 5.10 24.85
CA LEU A 10 -19.06 4.54 24.46
C LEU A 10 -18.51 3.51 25.46
N SER A 11 -18.92 3.61 26.73
CA SER A 11 -18.47 2.72 27.80
C SER A 11 -19.18 1.36 27.77
N LYS A 12 -20.23 1.20 26.96
CA LYS A 12 -20.92 -0.07 26.79
C LYS A 12 -19.98 -1.11 26.19
N PRO A 13 -19.94 -2.35 26.73
CA PRO A 13 -19.04 -3.39 26.27
C PRO A 13 -19.26 -3.75 24.79
N GLU A 14 -20.51 -3.73 24.32
CA GLU A 14 -20.89 -3.97 22.93
C GLU A 14 -20.22 -2.96 21.97
N VAL A 15 -20.25 -1.68 22.33
CA VAL A 15 -19.65 -0.59 21.55
C VAL A 15 -18.13 -0.72 21.54
N GLN A 16 -17.52 -1.05 22.68
CA GLN A 16 -16.08 -1.27 22.77
C GLN A 16 -15.62 -2.41 21.86
N VAL A 17 -16.30 -3.55 21.88
CA VAL A 17 -15.99 -4.70 21.01
C VAL A 17 -16.05 -4.31 19.54
N ILE A 18 -17.06 -3.53 19.13
CA ILE A 18 -17.19 -3.04 17.74
C ILE A 18 -16.02 -2.13 17.37
N VAL A 19 -15.70 -1.15 18.22
CA VAL A 19 -14.60 -0.19 17.97
C VAL A 19 -13.26 -0.91 17.86
N PHE A 20 -12.95 -1.81 18.81
CA PHE A 20 -11.71 -2.59 18.78
C PHE A 20 -11.68 -3.56 17.60
N GLY A 21 -12.81 -4.16 17.23
CA GLY A 21 -12.93 -5.01 16.05
C GLY A 21 -12.61 -4.25 14.75
N ILE A 22 -13.17 -3.05 14.57
CA ILE A 22 -12.87 -2.19 13.42
C ILE A 22 -11.39 -1.80 13.40
N LEU A 23 -10.81 -1.43 14.55
CA LEU A 23 -9.40 -1.09 14.67
C LEU A 23 -8.50 -2.27 14.31
N ALA A 24 -8.82 -3.47 14.80
CA ALA A 24 -8.08 -4.70 14.50
C ALA A 24 -8.11 -5.02 13.00
N ILE A 25 -9.29 -4.98 12.37
CA ILE A 25 -9.44 -5.19 10.92
C ILE A 25 -8.59 -4.17 10.14
N ARG A 26 -8.64 -2.90 10.54
CA ARG A 26 -7.85 -1.83 9.89
C ARG A 26 -6.35 -2.10 9.97
N ILE A 27 -5.84 -2.53 11.12
CA ILE A 27 -4.43 -2.90 11.29
C ILE A 27 -4.07 -4.09 10.41
N ILE A 28 -4.91 -5.14 10.36
CA ILE A 28 -4.69 -6.31 9.51
C ILE A 28 -4.58 -5.90 8.03
N VAL A 29 -5.48 -5.04 7.56
CA VAL A 29 -5.45 -4.52 6.18
C VAL A 29 -4.14 -3.80 5.89
N TRP A 30 -3.66 -2.95 6.80
CA TRP A 30 -2.37 -2.26 6.64
C TRP A 30 -1.17 -3.20 6.65
N LEU A 31 -1.18 -4.24 7.50
CA LEU A 31 -0.11 -5.25 7.53
C LEU A 31 -0.05 -6.03 6.22
N LEU A 32 -1.21 -6.43 5.69
CA LEU A 32 -1.29 -7.12 4.40
C LEU A 32 -0.80 -6.22 3.26
N PHE A 33 -1.18 -4.95 3.27
CA PHE A 33 -0.72 -3.96 2.30
C PHE A 33 0.80 -3.75 2.36
N ALA A 34 1.36 -3.57 3.57
CA ALA A 34 2.80 -3.47 3.82
C ALA A 34 3.57 -4.70 3.30
N ASN A 35 3.00 -5.90 3.51
CA ASN A 35 3.58 -7.15 3.05
C ASN A 35 3.55 -7.27 1.52
N THR A 36 2.51 -6.78 0.85
CA THR A 36 2.49 -6.73 -0.62
C THR A 36 3.61 -5.84 -1.15
N ILE A 37 3.78 -4.63 -0.60
CA ILE A 37 4.88 -3.73 -0.98
C ILE A 37 6.23 -4.41 -0.75
N ARG A 38 6.41 -5.05 0.42
CA ARG A 38 7.62 -5.81 0.75
C ARG A 38 7.93 -6.89 -0.29
N LYS A 39 6.92 -7.69 -0.65
CA LYS A 39 7.07 -8.76 -1.65
C LYS A 39 7.44 -8.20 -3.01
N THR A 40 6.83 -7.09 -3.43
CA THR A 40 7.18 -6.42 -4.69
C THR A 40 8.65 -5.96 -4.68
N LEU A 41 9.10 -5.29 -3.62
CA LEU A 41 10.49 -4.85 -3.51
C LEU A 41 11.50 -5.99 -3.48
N ASN A 42 11.14 -7.14 -2.90
CA ASN A 42 12.03 -8.31 -2.89
C ASN A 42 12.29 -8.85 -4.30
N LEU A 43 11.41 -8.58 -5.27
CA LEU A 43 11.62 -8.95 -6.68
C LEU A 43 12.50 -7.97 -7.44
N VAL A 44 12.71 -6.76 -6.90
CA VAL A 44 13.56 -5.71 -7.48
C VAL A 44 15.00 -5.94 -7.04
N ALA A 45 15.99 -5.74 -7.92
CA ALA A 45 17.40 -5.87 -7.60
C ALA A 45 17.82 -4.87 -6.51
N VAL A 46 18.85 -5.18 -5.71
CA VAL A 46 19.20 -4.37 -4.51
C VAL A 46 19.63 -2.97 -4.92
N GLU A 47 20.41 -2.88 -5.99
CA GLU A 47 20.90 -1.69 -6.67
C GLU A 47 19.78 -0.77 -7.17
N ASN A 48 18.62 -1.34 -7.51
CA ASN A 48 17.48 -0.61 -8.06
C ASN A 48 16.50 -0.13 -6.98
N ARG A 49 16.62 -0.61 -5.74
CA ARG A 49 15.71 -0.25 -4.64
C ARG A 49 16.02 1.14 -4.08
N LEU A 50 15.05 2.04 -4.14
CA LEU A 50 15.08 3.32 -3.42
C LEU A 50 14.43 3.26 -2.02
N MET A 51 13.89 2.09 -1.65
CA MET A 51 13.45 1.79 -0.29
C MET A 51 13.72 0.32 0.03
N THR A 52 14.16 0.07 1.26
CA THR A 52 14.38 -1.29 1.73
C THR A 52 13.04 -2.01 1.92
N PRO A 53 12.98 -3.34 1.73
CA PRO A 53 11.76 -4.11 1.98
C PRO A 53 11.24 -4.00 3.42
N GLY A 54 12.13 -3.75 4.39
CA GLY A 54 11.74 -3.53 5.79
C GLY A 54 11.02 -2.20 6.03
N GLN A 55 11.38 -1.15 5.27
CA GLN A 55 10.73 0.16 5.40
C GLN A 55 9.26 0.14 4.94
N SER A 56 8.80 -0.88 4.20
CA SER A 56 7.39 -0.97 3.84
C SER A 56 6.47 -1.10 5.06
N TRP A 57 6.96 -1.64 6.19
CA TRP A 57 6.18 -1.79 7.42
C TRP A 57 5.81 -0.46 8.08
N LEU A 58 6.47 0.64 7.72
CA LEU A 58 6.14 1.97 8.26
C LEU A 58 4.75 2.45 7.82
N VAL A 59 4.16 1.89 6.76
CA VAL A 59 2.74 2.12 6.40
C VAL A 59 1.76 1.51 7.41
N ALA A 60 2.19 0.62 8.30
CA ALA A 60 1.32 0.07 9.34
C ALA A 60 1.30 0.91 10.62
N VAL A 61 2.17 1.92 10.73
CA VAL A 61 2.33 2.75 11.94
C VAL A 61 1.51 4.04 11.77
N PRO A 62 0.40 4.26 12.51
CA PRO A 62 -0.63 5.27 12.18
C PRO A 62 -0.11 6.69 11.86
N LEU A 63 0.73 7.26 12.73
CA LEU A 63 1.24 8.62 12.57
C LEU A 63 2.35 8.72 11.51
N VAL A 64 3.22 7.71 11.45
CA VAL A 64 4.29 7.64 10.44
C VAL A 64 3.69 7.41 9.04
N ASN A 65 2.59 6.67 8.96
CA ASN A 65 1.89 6.31 7.74
C ASN A 65 1.47 7.54 6.92
N ILE A 66 1.13 8.66 7.57
CA ILE A 66 0.75 9.91 6.88
C ILE A 66 1.85 10.36 5.92
N TYR A 67 3.07 10.53 6.44
CA TYR A 67 4.21 10.91 5.63
C TYR A 67 4.70 9.75 4.74
N TRP A 68 4.68 8.55 5.28
CA TRP A 68 5.28 7.39 4.63
C TRP A 68 4.54 6.95 3.36
N ASN A 69 3.23 7.15 3.26
CA ASN A 69 2.48 6.88 2.02
C ASN A 69 3.01 7.67 0.82
N PHE A 70 3.41 8.94 1.02
CA PHE A 70 4.03 9.74 -0.04
C PHE A 70 5.40 9.18 -0.45
N GLN A 71 6.19 8.76 0.54
CA GLN A 71 7.51 8.17 0.30
C GLN A 71 7.39 6.84 -0.46
N VAL A 72 6.46 5.97 -0.08
CA VAL A 72 6.19 4.72 -0.78
C VAL A 72 5.73 4.99 -2.22
N ALA A 73 4.83 5.95 -2.43
CA ALA A 73 4.35 6.28 -3.78
C ALA A 73 5.50 6.70 -4.73
N SER A 74 6.45 7.50 -4.26
CA SER A 74 7.61 7.91 -5.08
C SER A 74 8.67 6.82 -5.17
N ARG A 75 9.14 6.30 -4.03
CA ARG A 75 10.28 5.38 -3.98
C ARG A 75 9.95 4.03 -4.61
N LEU A 76 8.73 3.52 -4.45
CA LEU A 76 8.31 2.28 -5.09
C LEU A 76 8.20 2.45 -6.61
N ARG A 77 7.65 3.56 -7.09
CA ARG A 77 7.64 3.92 -8.51
C ARG A 77 9.06 3.89 -9.08
N ASP A 78 9.96 4.65 -8.47
CA ASP A 78 11.33 4.78 -8.97
C ASP A 78 12.08 3.45 -8.95
N SER A 79 11.87 2.64 -7.90
CA SER A 79 12.47 1.31 -7.82
C SER A 79 11.97 0.39 -8.94
N LEU A 80 10.69 0.48 -9.28
CA LEU A 80 10.09 -0.27 -10.38
C LEU A 80 10.58 0.24 -11.75
N ILE A 81 10.70 1.55 -11.94
CA ILE A 81 11.24 2.13 -13.19
C ILE A 81 12.66 1.61 -13.44
N ASN A 82 13.54 1.70 -12.45
CA ASN A 82 14.92 1.22 -12.56
C ASN A 82 14.94 -0.27 -12.92
N GLU A 83 14.12 -1.08 -12.24
CA GLU A 83 14.05 -2.52 -12.50
C GLU A 83 13.52 -2.85 -13.90
N PHE A 84 12.47 -2.16 -14.34
CA PHE A 84 11.88 -2.38 -15.65
C PHE A 84 12.82 -1.90 -16.77
N TYR A 85 13.55 -0.82 -16.54
CA TYR A 85 14.59 -0.34 -17.44
C TYR A 85 15.70 -1.38 -17.61
N ASP A 86 16.25 -1.88 -16.51
CA ASP A 86 17.33 -2.88 -16.52
C ASP A 86 16.90 -4.21 -17.17
N ARG A 87 15.65 -4.61 -16.94
CA ARG A 87 15.06 -5.80 -17.54
C ARG A 87 14.56 -5.58 -18.97
N LYS A 88 14.61 -4.35 -19.48
CA LYS A 88 14.06 -3.95 -20.80
C LYS A 88 12.57 -4.31 -20.96
N ILE A 89 11.80 -4.21 -19.89
CA ILE A 89 10.36 -4.47 -19.88
C ILE A 89 9.65 -3.15 -20.24
N ALA A 90 8.89 -3.14 -21.33
CA ALA A 90 8.08 -1.99 -21.70
C ALA A 90 6.88 -1.86 -20.76
N VAL A 91 6.89 -0.82 -19.93
CA VAL A 91 5.80 -0.46 -19.00
C VAL A 91 5.46 1.02 -19.13
N GLU A 92 4.38 1.44 -18.45
CA GLU A 92 4.07 2.85 -18.28
C GLU A 92 5.25 3.62 -17.66
N GLU A 93 5.46 4.86 -18.08
CA GLU A 93 6.58 5.72 -17.64
C GLU A 93 6.62 5.95 -16.12
N ASN A 94 5.45 5.98 -15.46
CA ASN A 94 5.32 6.23 -14.02
C ASN A 94 4.49 5.13 -13.34
N PRO A 95 5.03 3.91 -13.22
CA PRO A 95 4.30 2.79 -12.64
C PRO A 95 3.93 3.13 -11.20
N THR A 96 2.65 2.94 -10.85
CA THR A 96 2.12 3.11 -9.48
C THR A 96 2.01 4.53 -8.92
N PHE A 97 2.66 5.54 -9.50
CA PHE A 97 2.73 6.89 -8.92
C PHE A 97 1.39 7.60 -8.79
N LYS A 98 0.61 7.66 -9.89
CA LYS A 98 -0.66 8.39 -9.91
C LYS A 98 -1.62 7.87 -8.86
N LYS A 99 -1.71 6.54 -8.73
CA LYS A 99 -2.58 5.87 -7.75
C LYS A 99 -2.03 5.99 -6.33
N GLY A 100 -0.72 5.85 -6.14
CA GLY A 100 -0.07 6.00 -4.84
C GLY A 100 -0.15 7.42 -4.29
N SER A 101 0.07 8.42 -5.12
CA SER A 101 -0.04 9.85 -4.76
C SER A 101 -1.48 10.21 -4.39
N LEU A 102 -2.47 9.77 -5.19
CA LEU A 102 -3.88 9.96 -4.86
C LEU A 102 -4.25 9.31 -3.52
N TYR A 103 -3.80 8.08 -3.29
CA TYR A 103 -4.01 7.39 -2.01
C TYR A 103 -3.36 8.17 -0.84
N ALA A 104 -2.13 8.64 -0.99
CA ALA A 104 -1.44 9.39 0.06
C ALA A 104 -2.16 10.71 0.43
N TRP A 105 -2.66 11.45 -0.56
CA TRP A 105 -3.46 12.66 -0.31
C TRP A 105 -4.79 12.35 0.37
N VAL A 106 -5.51 11.32 -0.08
CA VAL A 106 -6.77 10.92 0.55
C VAL A 106 -6.53 10.40 1.97
N TYR A 107 -5.45 9.67 2.21
CA TYR A 107 -5.03 9.24 3.55
C TYR A 107 -4.75 10.44 4.46
N LEU A 108 -4.01 11.45 3.98
CA LEU A 108 -3.75 12.66 4.76
C LEU A 108 -5.07 13.35 5.17
N VAL A 109 -5.95 13.60 4.20
CA VAL A 109 -7.22 14.31 4.45
C VAL A 109 -8.14 13.52 5.38
N THR A 110 -8.18 12.19 5.30
CA THR A 110 -8.98 11.35 6.21
C THR A 110 -8.48 11.32 7.66
N ASN A 111 -7.23 11.73 7.92
CA ASN A 111 -6.70 11.83 9.28
C ASN A 111 -6.93 13.22 9.92
N ILE A 112 -7.47 14.18 9.16
CA ILE A 112 -7.85 15.50 9.68
C ILE A 112 -9.28 15.41 10.25
N PRO A 113 -9.56 15.95 11.45
CA PRO A 113 -10.90 15.97 12.01
C PRO A 113 -11.86 16.79 11.13
N MET A 114 -12.83 16.13 10.50
CA MET A 114 -13.82 16.74 9.61
C MET A 114 -15.24 16.47 10.11
N PRO A 115 -16.23 17.32 9.76
CA PRO A 115 -17.65 17.06 10.06
C PRO A 115 -18.10 15.68 9.58
N PHE A 116 -19.01 15.03 10.32
CA PHE A 116 -19.45 13.64 10.06
C PHE A 116 -19.92 13.39 8.62
N SER A 117 -20.62 14.36 8.01
CA SER A 117 -21.10 14.27 6.62
C SER A 117 -19.96 14.11 5.61
N ILE A 118 -18.85 14.81 5.81
CA ILE A 118 -17.68 14.77 4.92
C ILE A 118 -16.83 13.53 5.24
N SER A 119 -16.68 13.20 6.52
CA SER A 119 -15.89 12.06 6.99
C SER A 119 -16.36 10.73 6.42
N GLY A 120 -17.68 10.52 6.27
CA GLY A 120 -18.23 9.32 5.64
C GLY A 120 -17.81 9.17 4.17
N LEU A 121 -17.91 10.24 3.39
CA LEU A 121 -17.50 10.24 1.98
C LEU A 121 -15.98 10.00 1.83
N LEU A 122 -15.19 10.67 2.66
CA LEU A 122 -13.74 10.51 2.67
C LEU A 122 -13.31 9.09 3.05
N ALA A 123 -14.02 8.44 3.97
CA ALA A 123 -13.76 7.05 4.33
C ALA A 123 -13.95 6.10 3.14
N VAL A 124 -15.04 6.26 2.38
CA VAL A 124 -15.28 5.46 1.16
C VAL A 124 -14.19 5.73 0.12
N MET A 125 -13.87 6.99 -0.15
CA MET A 125 -12.79 7.38 -1.07
C MET A 125 -11.44 6.78 -0.67
N HIS A 126 -11.15 6.74 0.63
CA HIS A 126 -9.92 6.13 1.15
C HIS A 126 -9.85 4.64 0.86
N PHE A 127 -10.94 3.88 1.07
CA PHE A 127 -10.95 2.44 0.74
C PHE A 127 -10.83 2.20 -0.77
N VAL A 128 -11.52 3.00 -1.60
CA VAL A 128 -11.44 2.87 -3.07
C VAL A 128 -10.03 3.16 -3.57
N THR A 129 -9.39 4.22 -3.08
CA THR A 129 -8.02 4.58 -3.50
C THR A 129 -6.98 3.59 -3.00
N LEU A 130 -7.14 3.07 -1.76
CA LEU A 130 -6.31 1.98 -1.23
C LEU A 130 -6.40 0.74 -2.12
N ALA A 131 -7.61 0.27 -2.44
CA ALA A 131 -7.81 -0.91 -3.27
C ALA A 131 -7.18 -0.71 -4.67
N ASN A 132 -7.44 0.44 -5.31
CA ASN A 132 -6.85 0.77 -6.62
C ASN A 132 -5.33 0.78 -6.61
N TYR A 133 -4.72 1.38 -5.59
CA TYR A 133 -3.27 1.42 -5.46
C TYR A 133 -2.69 0.03 -5.20
N TRP A 134 -3.30 -0.74 -4.30
CA TRP A 134 -2.89 -2.09 -3.99
C TRP A 134 -2.97 -3.04 -5.19
N PHE A 135 -4.09 -3.01 -5.93
CA PHE A 135 -4.21 -3.78 -7.18
C PHE A 135 -3.14 -3.41 -8.20
N ASN A 136 -2.80 -2.13 -8.31
CA ASN A 136 -1.77 -1.67 -9.23
C ASN A 136 -0.36 -2.11 -8.82
N ILE A 137 -0.03 -2.12 -7.52
CA ILE A 137 1.24 -2.70 -7.03
C ILE A 137 1.27 -4.20 -7.34
N ASN A 138 0.18 -4.92 -7.11
CA ASN A 138 0.10 -6.35 -7.40
C ASN A 138 0.22 -6.66 -8.90
N ALA A 139 -0.32 -5.81 -9.77
CA ALA A 139 -0.16 -5.95 -11.21
C ALA A 139 1.31 -5.83 -11.63
N ASN A 140 2.03 -4.81 -11.15
CA ASN A 140 3.47 -4.64 -11.41
C ASN A 140 4.30 -5.78 -10.82
N ARG A 141 3.96 -6.26 -9.62
CA ARG A 141 4.57 -7.45 -9.01
C ARG A 141 4.44 -8.67 -9.93
N ARG A 142 3.24 -8.90 -10.49
CA ARG A 142 2.98 -10.04 -11.37
C ARG A 142 3.82 -9.98 -12.63
N ILE A 143 4.01 -8.80 -13.23
CA ILE A 143 4.89 -8.59 -14.39
C ILE A 143 6.33 -9.04 -14.06
N LEU A 144 6.86 -8.64 -12.90
CA LEU A 144 8.20 -9.07 -12.46
C LEU A 144 8.30 -10.58 -12.25
N GLU A 145 7.27 -11.19 -11.66
CA GLU A 145 7.21 -12.65 -11.44
C GLU A 145 7.14 -13.43 -12.76
N GLU A 146 6.33 -12.97 -13.70
CA GLU A 146 6.20 -13.58 -15.04
C GLU A 146 7.51 -13.48 -15.81
N HIS A 147 8.18 -12.33 -15.76
CA HIS A 147 9.50 -12.16 -16.37
C HIS A 147 10.56 -13.09 -15.77
N ASN A 148 10.58 -13.26 -14.44
CA ASN A 148 11.51 -14.19 -13.80
C ASN A 148 11.28 -15.63 -14.27
N LYS A 149 10.02 -16.07 -14.30
CA LYS A 149 9.65 -17.41 -14.81
C LYS A 149 10.04 -17.61 -16.27
N PHE A 150 9.97 -16.56 -17.09
CA PHE A 150 10.39 -16.61 -18.48
C PHE A 150 11.91 -16.84 -18.59
N ARG A 151 12.72 -16.03 -17.89
CA ARG A 151 14.18 -16.18 -17.90
C ARG A 151 14.67 -17.51 -17.33
N GLU A 152 14.02 -18.00 -16.28
CA GLU A 152 14.34 -19.33 -15.70
C GLU A 152 14.16 -20.45 -16.74
N LYS A 153 13.13 -20.38 -17.58
CA LYS A 153 12.90 -21.36 -18.65
C LYS A 153 13.95 -21.29 -19.75
N GLU A 154 14.36 -20.10 -20.16
CA GLU A 154 15.41 -19.92 -21.18
C GLU A 154 16.74 -20.54 -20.71
N VAL A 155 17.14 -20.28 -19.47
CA VAL A 155 18.37 -20.83 -18.88
C VAL A 155 18.34 -22.36 -18.83
N VAL A 156 17.19 -22.97 -18.51
CA VAL A 156 17.05 -24.44 -18.50
C VAL A 156 17.22 -25.03 -19.91
N ILE A 157 16.64 -24.39 -20.93
CA ILE A 157 16.77 -24.84 -22.33
C ILE A 157 18.22 -24.74 -22.82
N ASP A 158 18.93 -23.68 -22.47
CA ASP A 158 20.34 -23.50 -22.85
C ASP A 158 21.28 -24.52 -22.18
N HIS A 159 20.91 -25.09 -21.03
CA HIS A 159 21.69 -26.14 -20.36
C HIS A 159 21.39 -27.56 -20.87
N GLU A 160 20.29 -27.77 -21.59
CA GLU A 160 19.92 -29.07 -22.18
C GLU A 160 20.43 -29.27 -23.61
N ASN A 161 20.88 -28.19 -24.29
CA ASN A 161 21.46 -28.22 -25.63
C ASN A 161 23.00 -28.22 -25.60
#